data_AF-A0A2X2JS34-F1
#
_entry.id   AF-A0A2X2JS34-F1
#
_cell.length_a   1.000
_cell.length_b   1.000
_cell.length_c   1.000
_cell.angle_alpha   90.00
_cell.angle_beta   90.00
_cell.angle_gamma   90.00
#
_symmetry.space_group_name_H-M   'P 1'
#
loop_
_entity.id
_entity.type
_entity.pdbx_description
1 polymer ?
#
loop_
_entity_poly.entity_id
_entity_poly.type
_entity_poly.pdbx_seq_one_letter_code
_entity_poly.pdbx_strand_id
1 'polypeptide(L)'
;MITTKYFNYRQIFNLAGAHLIWLTLWCSLVAVIYYFFNWQWMIIPWVPLALIGTAESFYVGFKNNQAYDRLWEARKIWGGIVNSSRSFTAMLYAFDTQDGDHTDLEERRKRIAYRHIAWLYTFREQLLVPTEWEHISMKKHFGSMNVKRNRLIKAGFPDYSRTSIFLRKYLSAEEFKLQSEYKNFATYLISKQAKEVNALKNDQIISDFNQTQLQNCLNQFYDYQGQAERIKKFPSPRQFASTAFVFNVILIILLPLGLVNEFAKLGDWGIWTSIPFCVVIGWIYIVMELVGDYTENPFGGLMFDVPMLSICRTIEIDLLQMVGDEDLPEAIASKNGVLV
;
A
#
# COMPACT_ATOMS: atom_id res chain seq x y z
N MET A 1 0.75 -5.20 -5.55
CA MET A 1 2.10 -5.79 -5.54
C MET A 1 2.54 -6.35 -6.89
N ILE A 2 3.70 -5.92 -7.39
CA ILE A 2 4.35 -6.51 -8.57
C ILE A 2 4.81 -7.93 -8.23
N THR A 3 4.49 -8.88 -9.10
CA THR A 3 4.87 -10.30 -8.95
C THR A 3 5.93 -10.74 -9.97
N THR A 4 6.28 -9.88 -10.94
CA THR A 4 7.26 -10.20 -11.98
C THR A 4 8.69 -9.96 -11.51
N LYS A 5 9.61 -10.84 -11.93
CA LYS A 5 11.05 -10.74 -11.62
C LYS A 5 11.69 -9.45 -12.16
N TYR A 6 11.23 -8.98 -13.31
CA TYR A 6 11.71 -7.76 -13.94
C TYR A 6 10.64 -6.68 -13.91
N PHE A 7 11.09 -5.46 -13.66
CA PHE A 7 10.25 -4.28 -13.70
C PHE A 7 9.91 -3.96 -15.17
N ASN A 8 8.63 -3.83 -15.50
CA ASN A 8 8.24 -3.49 -16.86
C ASN A 8 8.62 -2.02 -17.13
N TYR A 9 9.46 -1.75 -18.12
CA TYR A 9 9.87 -0.38 -18.48
C TYR A 9 8.65 0.54 -18.67
N ARG A 10 7.54 0.02 -19.22
CA ARG A 10 6.27 0.76 -19.37
C ARG A 10 5.73 1.27 -18.04
N GLN A 11 5.90 0.52 -16.95
CA GLN A 11 5.47 0.94 -15.62
C GLN A 11 6.33 2.10 -15.09
N ILE A 12 7.65 2.10 -15.32
CA ILE A 12 8.54 3.21 -14.91
C ILE A 12 8.17 4.46 -15.70
N PHE A 13 7.95 4.32 -17.01
CA PHE A 13 7.52 5.43 -17.86
C PHE A 13 6.12 5.95 -17.50
N ASN A 14 5.19 5.08 -17.06
CA ASN A 14 3.89 5.55 -16.55
C ASN A 14 4.03 6.32 -15.22
N LEU A 15 4.99 5.93 -14.39
CA LEU A 15 5.27 6.59 -13.11
C LEU A 15 5.94 7.96 -13.30
N ALA A 16 7.04 8.01 -14.05
CA ALA A 16 7.91 9.18 -14.12
C ALA A 16 8.15 9.73 -15.55
N GLY A 17 7.58 9.12 -16.59
CA GLY A 17 7.87 9.48 -17.99
C GLY A 17 7.42 10.89 -18.38
N ALA A 18 6.33 11.39 -17.79
CA ALA A 18 5.91 12.79 -17.99
C ALA A 18 6.98 13.79 -17.51
N HIS A 19 7.83 13.40 -16.55
CA HIS A 19 8.87 14.28 -16.04
C HIS A 19 10.03 14.46 -17.03
N LEU A 20 10.26 13.50 -17.93
CA LEU A 20 11.28 13.62 -18.97
C LEU A 20 11.01 14.81 -19.90
N ILE A 21 9.74 15.13 -20.16
CA ILE A 21 9.37 16.22 -21.07
C ILE A 21 9.82 17.57 -20.48
N TRP A 22 9.39 17.90 -19.26
CA TRP A 22 9.75 19.18 -18.66
C TRP A 22 11.22 19.26 -18.28
N LEU A 23 11.85 18.15 -17.85
CA LEU A 23 13.29 18.09 -17.63
C LEU A 23 14.05 18.42 -18.91
N THR A 24 13.64 17.83 -20.03
CA THR A 24 14.26 18.09 -21.34
C THR A 24 14.09 19.54 -21.74
N LEU A 25 12.89 20.11 -21.56
CA LEU A 25 12.63 21.53 -21.84
C LEU A 25 13.51 22.45 -20.98
N TRP A 26 13.62 22.18 -19.67
CA TRP A 26 14.45 22.96 -18.75
C TRP A 26 15.94 22.87 -19.08
N CYS A 27 16.46 21.66 -19.29
CA CYS A 27 17.87 21.46 -19.64
C CYS A 27 18.21 22.10 -21.00
N SER A 28 17.30 21.98 -21.98
CA SER A 28 17.49 22.61 -23.29
C SER A 28 17.46 24.13 -23.19
N LEU A 29 16.54 24.70 -22.40
CA LEU A 29 16.48 26.14 -22.15
C LEU A 29 17.80 26.65 -21.57
N VAL A 30 18.34 25.99 -20.54
CA VAL A 30 19.62 26.38 -19.93
C VAL A 30 20.77 26.28 -20.94
N ALA A 31 20.87 25.19 -21.71
CA ALA A 31 21.90 25.04 -22.74
C ALA A 31 21.80 26.10 -23.85
N VAL A 32 20.60 26.41 -24.33
CA VAL A 32 20.36 27.45 -25.34
C VAL A 32 20.78 28.82 -24.82
N ILE A 33 20.40 29.17 -23.58
CA ILE A 33 20.75 30.48 -23.05
C ILE A 33 22.26 30.56 -22.78
N TYR A 34 22.87 29.49 -22.29
CA TYR A 34 24.32 29.40 -22.12
C TYR A 34 25.07 29.66 -23.44
N TYR A 35 24.66 28.98 -24.52
CA TYR A 35 25.33 29.05 -25.82
C TYR A 35 25.10 30.38 -26.55
N PHE A 36 23.85 30.83 -26.69
CA PHE A 36 23.53 32.00 -27.52
C PHE A 36 23.70 33.34 -26.80
N PHE A 37 23.48 33.40 -25.49
CA PHE A 37 23.52 34.65 -24.72
C PHE A 37 24.82 34.81 -23.94
N ASN A 38 25.79 33.90 -24.10
CA ASN A 38 27.04 33.85 -23.34
C ASN A 38 26.77 34.01 -21.83
N TRP A 39 25.76 33.31 -21.32
CA TRP A 39 25.28 33.44 -19.94
C TRP A 39 26.24 32.78 -18.93
N GLN A 40 27.47 33.27 -18.87
CA GLN A 40 28.53 32.70 -18.04
C GLN A 40 28.51 33.22 -16.59
N TRP A 41 27.74 34.27 -16.29
CA TRP A 41 27.74 34.94 -14.98
C TRP A 41 26.90 34.24 -13.90
N MET A 42 25.98 33.33 -14.27
CA MET A 42 25.13 32.58 -13.32
C MET A 42 25.50 31.10 -13.24
N ILE A 43 26.73 30.74 -13.67
CA ILE A 43 27.22 29.37 -13.60
C ILE A 43 27.49 29.02 -12.13
N ILE A 44 26.91 27.92 -11.70
CA ILE A 44 27.16 27.37 -10.36
C ILE A 44 28.39 26.47 -10.44
N PRO A 45 29.39 26.63 -9.56
CA PRO A 45 30.52 25.72 -9.54
C PRO A 45 30.07 24.26 -9.34
N TRP A 46 30.67 23.33 -10.08
CA TRP A 46 30.28 21.91 -10.05
C TRP A 46 30.42 21.29 -8.65
N VAL A 47 31.48 21.62 -7.93
CA VAL A 47 31.80 21.01 -6.63
C VAL A 47 30.69 21.21 -5.58
N PRO A 48 30.19 22.44 -5.31
CA PRO A 48 29.00 22.65 -4.49
C PRO A 48 27.76 21.87 -4.95
N LEU A 49 27.48 21.84 -6.25
CA LEU A 49 26.31 21.12 -6.79
C LEU A 49 26.43 19.60 -6.55
N ALA A 50 27.62 19.03 -6.82
CA ALA A 50 27.90 17.62 -6.57
C ALA A 50 27.78 17.26 -5.08
N LEU A 51 28.20 18.17 -4.18
CA LEU A 51 28.05 17.98 -2.74
C LEU A 51 26.57 17.97 -2.33
N ILE A 52 25.75 18.89 -2.87
CA ILE A 52 24.30 18.93 -2.64
C ILE A 52 23.65 17.65 -3.17
N GLY A 53 23.98 17.22 -4.39
CA GLY A 53 23.44 15.99 -4.98
C GLY A 53 23.83 14.73 -4.19
N THR A 54 25.05 14.68 -3.66
CA THR A 54 25.49 13.61 -2.77
C THR A 54 24.69 13.60 -1.48
N ALA A 55 24.57 14.74 -0.79
CA ALA A 55 23.78 14.87 0.43
C ALA A 55 22.30 14.50 0.21
N GLU A 56 21.71 14.95 -0.90
CA GLU A 56 20.33 14.64 -1.27
C GLU A 56 20.14 13.14 -1.57
N SER A 57 21.10 12.49 -2.25
CA SER A 57 21.03 11.04 -2.51
C SER A 57 20.98 10.20 -1.23
N PHE A 58 21.76 10.60 -0.21
CA PHE A 58 21.71 9.97 1.11
C PHE A 58 20.36 10.20 1.77
N TYR A 59 19.85 11.43 1.69
CA TYR A 59 18.57 11.80 2.28
C TYR A 59 17.40 11.01 1.68
N VAL A 60 17.29 10.97 0.36
CA VAL A 60 16.29 10.17 -0.37
C VAL A 60 16.49 8.67 -0.07
N GLY A 61 17.74 8.20 0.01
CA GLY A 61 18.04 6.83 0.42
C GLY A 61 17.47 6.47 1.81
N PHE A 62 17.67 7.34 2.80
CA PHE A 62 17.09 7.14 4.15
C PHE A 62 15.57 7.18 4.13
N LYS A 63 14.95 8.13 3.42
CA LYS A 63 13.50 8.21 3.26
C LYS A 63 12.94 6.93 2.62
N ASN A 64 13.59 6.44 1.57
CA ASN A 64 13.16 5.23 0.86
C ASN A 64 13.27 3.98 1.74
N ASN A 65 14.32 3.87 2.56
CA ASN A 65 14.44 2.79 3.53
C ASN A 65 13.31 2.85 4.57
N GLN A 66 12.98 4.03 5.10
CA GLN A 66 11.86 4.17 6.04
C GLN A 66 10.50 3.80 5.39
N ALA A 67 10.28 4.20 4.15
CA ALA A 67 9.07 3.83 3.40
C ALA A 67 9.01 2.31 3.18
N TYR A 68 10.14 1.69 2.82
CA TYR A 68 10.24 0.25 2.67
C TYR A 68 9.94 -0.50 3.97
N ASP A 69 10.47 -0.04 5.11
CA ASP A 69 10.21 -0.66 6.42
C ASP A 69 8.71 -0.64 6.77
N ARG A 70 8.00 0.45 6.44
CA ARG A 70 6.55 0.54 6.60
C ARG A 70 5.79 -0.43 5.71
N LEU A 71 6.19 -0.57 4.45
CA LEU A 71 5.63 -1.57 3.54
C LEU A 71 5.90 -3.00 4.05
N TRP A 72 7.10 -3.27 4.54
CA TRP A 72 7.47 -4.56 5.12
C TRP A 72 6.69 -4.86 6.40
N GLU A 73 6.49 -3.88 7.27
CA GLU A 73 5.63 -3.99 8.46
C GLU A 73 4.19 -4.33 8.07
N ALA A 74 3.61 -3.60 7.12
CA ALA A 74 2.28 -3.89 6.59
C ALA A 74 2.17 -5.32 6.04
N ARG A 75 3.20 -5.81 5.34
CA ARG A 75 3.23 -7.19 4.84
C ARG A 75 3.31 -8.22 5.97
N LYS A 76 4.11 -7.98 7.01
CA LYS A 76 4.18 -8.86 8.19
C LYS A 76 2.84 -8.93 8.90
N ILE A 77 2.15 -7.80 9.07
CA ILE A 77 0.81 -7.74 9.67
C ILE A 77 -0.17 -8.61 8.88
N TRP A 78 -0.29 -8.41 7.57
CA TRP A 78 -1.18 -9.21 6.73
C TRP A 78 -0.80 -10.70 6.68
N GLY A 79 0.49 -11.03 6.73
CA GLY A 79 0.96 -12.42 6.88
C GLY A 79 0.58 -13.04 8.23
N GLY A 80 0.65 -12.26 9.31
CA GLY A 80 0.16 -12.64 10.62
C GLY A 80 -1.35 -12.91 10.61
N ILE A 81 -2.13 -12.05 9.96
CA ILE A 81 -3.57 -12.24 9.77
C ILE A 81 -3.86 -13.56 9.04
N VAL A 82 -3.13 -13.90 7.97
CA VAL A 82 -3.31 -15.18 7.26
C VAL A 82 -3.13 -16.36 8.21
N ASN A 83 -2.02 -16.39 8.95
CA ASN A 83 -1.69 -17.50 9.84
C ASN A 83 -2.69 -17.63 10.98
N SER A 84 -2.99 -16.52 11.68
CA SER A 84 -3.94 -16.54 12.79
C SER A 84 -5.36 -16.88 12.33
N SER A 85 -5.77 -16.50 11.11
CA SER A 85 -7.09 -16.86 10.54
C SER A 85 -7.22 -18.37 10.33
N ARG A 86 -6.18 -19.00 9.79
CA ARG A 86 -6.13 -20.45 9.59
C ARG A 86 -6.12 -21.19 10.92
N SER A 87 -5.29 -20.76 11.87
CA SER A 87 -5.23 -21.36 13.22
C SER A 87 -6.56 -21.22 13.96
N PHE A 88 -7.16 -20.03 13.92
CA PHE A 88 -8.45 -19.77 14.56
C PHE A 88 -9.55 -20.70 14.02
N THR A 89 -9.66 -20.82 12.70
CA THR A 89 -10.70 -21.66 12.07
C THR A 89 -10.43 -23.15 12.28
N ALA A 90 -9.17 -23.59 12.16
CA ALA A 90 -8.81 -24.98 12.44
C ALA A 90 -9.15 -25.38 13.88
N MET A 91 -8.82 -24.53 14.86
CA MET A 91 -9.18 -24.77 16.26
C MET A 91 -10.69 -24.73 16.49
N LEU A 92 -11.41 -23.80 15.85
CA LEU A 92 -12.86 -23.68 15.97
C LEU A 92 -13.59 -24.97 15.56
N TYR A 93 -13.10 -25.64 14.52
CA TYR A 93 -13.67 -26.91 14.02
C TYR A 93 -13.08 -28.15 14.71
N ALA A 94 -11.88 -28.05 15.30
CA ALA A 94 -11.27 -29.18 16.02
C ALA A 94 -11.74 -29.31 17.48
N PHE A 95 -12.11 -28.20 18.12
CA PHE A 95 -12.50 -28.21 19.53
C PHE A 95 -13.95 -28.64 19.73
N ASP A 96 -14.11 -29.76 20.41
CA ASP A 96 -15.38 -30.35 20.82
C ASP A 96 -15.15 -31.17 22.09
N THR A 97 -15.94 -30.94 23.13
CA THR A 97 -15.91 -31.73 24.38
C THR A 97 -16.65 -33.06 24.26
N GLN A 98 -17.41 -33.28 23.18
CA GLN A 98 -18.32 -34.42 22.97
C GLN A 98 -19.43 -34.56 24.03
N ASP A 99 -19.64 -33.52 24.84
CA ASP A 99 -20.64 -33.50 25.91
C ASP A 99 -22.00 -33.03 25.38
N GLY A 100 -22.77 -33.96 24.80
CA GLY A 100 -24.15 -33.73 24.37
C GLY A 100 -24.34 -33.62 22.86
N ASP A 101 -25.59 -33.78 22.42
CA ASP A 101 -25.97 -33.67 21.00
C ASP A 101 -26.29 -32.20 20.67
N HIS A 102 -25.28 -31.48 20.19
CA HIS A 102 -25.41 -30.07 19.79
C HIS A 102 -25.78 -29.97 18.30
N THR A 103 -27.07 -30.07 18.02
CA THR A 103 -27.63 -29.98 16.65
C THR A 103 -27.33 -28.65 15.93
N ASP A 104 -26.94 -27.59 16.66
CA ASP A 104 -26.65 -26.25 16.11
C ASP A 104 -25.15 -25.91 16.01
N LEU A 105 -24.26 -26.83 16.39
CA LEU A 105 -22.82 -26.57 16.51
C LEU A 105 -22.17 -26.17 15.18
N GLU A 106 -22.47 -26.92 14.12
CA GLU A 106 -21.93 -26.64 12.78
C GLU A 106 -22.40 -25.28 12.25
N GLU A 107 -23.68 -24.92 12.48
CA GLU A 107 -24.17 -23.61 12.11
C GLU A 107 -23.48 -22.48 12.90
N ARG A 108 -23.22 -22.69 14.19
CA ARG A 108 -22.50 -21.72 15.04
C ARG A 108 -21.05 -21.53 14.58
N ARG A 109 -20.32 -22.62 14.32
CA ARG A 109 -18.95 -22.58 13.78
C ARG A 109 -18.91 -21.87 12.44
N LYS A 110 -19.84 -22.20 11.54
CA LYS A 110 -20.00 -21.54 10.23
C LYS A 110 -20.26 -20.04 10.37
N ARG A 111 -21.17 -19.62 11.26
CA ARG A 111 -21.42 -18.19 11.53
C ARG A 111 -20.18 -17.46 12.04
N ILE A 112 -19.39 -18.06 12.92
CA ILE A 112 -18.14 -17.45 13.42
C ILE A 112 -17.12 -17.32 12.26
N ALA A 113 -16.91 -18.37 11.48
CA ALA A 113 -16.00 -18.33 10.33
C ALA A 113 -16.42 -17.29 9.27
N TYR A 114 -17.71 -17.20 8.97
CA TYR A 114 -18.26 -16.19 8.05
C TYR A 114 -18.07 -14.76 8.58
N ARG A 115 -18.29 -14.52 9.87
CA ARG A 115 -18.00 -13.21 10.49
C ARG A 115 -16.52 -12.87 10.41
N HIS A 116 -15.63 -13.85 10.50
CA HIS A 116 -14.20 -13.64 10.30
C HIS A 116 -13.88 -13.21 8.86
N ILE A 117 -14.49 -13.86 7.86
CA ILE A 117 -14.36 -13.45 6.45
C ILE A 117 -14.91 -12.03 6.26
N ALA A 118 -16.07 -11.72 6.83
CA ALA A 118 -16.65 -10.37 6.80
C ALA A 118 -15.73 -9.32 7.43
N TRP A 119 -15.03 -9.68 8.53
CA TRP A 119 -14.04 -8.81 9.16
C TRP A 119 -12.87 -8.52 8.22
N LEU A 120 -12.31 -9.51 7.53
CA LEU A 120 -11.20 -9.32 6.58
C LEU A 120 -11.52 -8.27 5.51
N TYR A 121 -12.70 -8.39 4.89
CA TYR A 121 -13.14 -7.47 3.86
C TYR A 121 -13.47 -6.08 4.40
N THR A 122 -14.11 -6.00 5.58
CA THR A 122 -14.39 -4.72 6.25
C THR A 122 -13.10 -3.98 6.60
N PHE A 123 -12.13 -4.70 7.17
CA PHE A 123 -10.85 -4.16 7.58
C PHE A 123 -10.03 -3.69 6.38
N ARG A 124 -10.03 -4.45 5.28
CA ARG A 124 -9.46 -4.03 4.01
C ARG A 124 -10.03 -2.69 3.53
N GLU A 125 -11.36 -2.53 3.49
CA GLU A 125 -11.96 -1.25 3.08
C GLU A 125 -11.57 -0.10 3.99
N GLN A 126 -11.54 -0.33 5.30
CA GLN A 126 -11.12 0.67 6.26
C GLN A 126 -9.71 1.20 5.92
N LEU A 127 -8.79 0.32 5.51
CA LEU A 127 -7.44 0.70 5.09
C LEU A 127 -7.39 1.36 3.69
N LEU A 128 -8.40 1.16 2.84
CA LEU A 128 -8.50 1.81 1.53
C LEU A 128 -9.03 3.24 1.61
N VAL A 129 -9.72 3.61 2.69
CA VAL A 129 -10.21 4.99 2.88
C VAL A 129 -9.01 5.95 2.93
N PRO A 130 -8.94 6.95 2.03
CA PRO A 130 -7.81 7.87 2.00
C PRO A 130 -7.83 8.81 3.20
N THR A 131 -6.67 9.02 3.81
CA THR A 131 -6.44 9.99 4.90
C THR A 131 -5.91 11.32 4.35
N GLU A 132 -5.95 12.38 5.17
CA GLU A 132 -5.58 13.76 4.79
C GLU A 132 -4.13 13.93 4.30
N TRP A 133 -3.25 13.01 4.66
CA TRP A 133 -1.85 13.08 4.26
C TRP A 133 -1.56 12.38 2.93
N GLU A 134 -2.48 11.53 2.45
CA GLU A 134 -2.31 10.79 1.21
C GLU A 134 -2.50 11.70 0.00
N HIS A 135 -1.73 11.46 -1.06
CA HIS A 135 -1.78 12.22 -2.33
C HIS A 135 -3.18 12.33 -2.95
N ILE A 136 -4.05 11.37 -2.65
CA ILE A 136 -5.44 11.31 -3.15
C ILE A 136 -6.33 12.37 -2.48
N SER A 137 -5.98 12.82 -1.27
CA SER A 137 -6.73 13.83 -0.51
C SER A 137 -6.42 15.28 -0.93
N MET A 138 -5.33 15.51 -1.69
CA MET A 138 -5.00 16.79 -2.35
C MET A 138 -5.94 17.10 -3.54
N LYS A 139 -7.24 16.82 -3.38
CA LYS A 139 -8.34 17.08 -4.32
C LYS A 139 -8.49 18.56 -4.71
N LYS A 140 -7.97 19.50 -3.91
CA LYS A 140 -8.30 20.93 -4.06
C LYS A 140 -7.62 21.65 -5.24
N HIS A 141 -6.54 21.12 -5.85
CA HIS A 141 -5.82 21.84 -6.92
C HIS A 141 -5.65 21.09 -8.26
N PHE A 142 -5.66 19.74 -8.30
CA PHE A 142 -5.35 18.97 -9.53
C PHE A 142 -6.34 17.82 -9.83
N GLY A 143 -7.62 18.05 -9.52
CA GLY A 143 -8.65 17.01 -9.32
C GLY A 143 -8.96 16.01 -10.47
N SER A 144 -8.61 16.27 -11.74
CA SER A 144 -8.96 15.37 -12.85
C SER A 144 -7.85 14.40 -13.28
N MET A 145 -6.58 14.79 -13.17
CA MET A 145 -5.44 13.94 -13.59
C MET A 145 -5.14 12.82 -12.58
N ASN A 146 -5.24 13.11 -11.28
CA ASN A 146 -4.96 12.11 -10.23
C ASN A 146 -5.97 10.96 -10.21
N VAL A 147 -7.24 11.20 -10.56
CA VAL A 147 -8.27 10.13 -10.63
C VAL A 147 -8.01 9.19 -11.81
N LYS A 148 -7.57 9.69 -12.97
CA LYS A 148 -7.18 8.88 -14.13
C LYS A 148 -5.89 8.08 -13.86
N ARG A 149 -4.89 8.67 -13.18
CA ARG A 149 -3.67 7.98 -12.74
C ARG A 149 -3.97 6.87 -11.72
N ASN A 150 -4.85 7.13 -10.75
CA ASN A 150 -5.29 6.14 -9.76
C ASN A 150 -6.02 4.96 -10.43
N ARG A 151 -6.74 5.19 -11.54
CA ARG A 151 -7.34 4.11 -12.37
C ARG A 151 -6.35 3.37 -13.27
N LEU A 152 -5.25 3.99 -13.66
CA LEU A 152 -4.19 3.36 -14.47
C LEU A 152 -3.20 2.55 -13.62
N ILE A 153 -3.00 2.93 -12.35
CA ILE A 153 -2.12 2.23 -11.40
C ILE A 153 -2.87 1.11 -10.65
N LYS A 154 -4.18 1.25 -10.42
CA LYS A 154 -5.05 0.12 -10.06
C LYS A 154 -5.17 -0.78 -11.27
N ALA A 155 -4.45 -1.90 -11.26
CA ALA A 155 -4.23 -2.82 -12.38
C ALA A 155 -5.51 -3.50 -12.95
N GLY A 156 -6.49 -2.75 -13.43
CA GLY A 156 -7.64 -3.27 -14.17
C GLY A 156 -8.56 -4.22 -13.38
N PHE A 157 -8.71 -4.02 -12.06
CA PHE A 157 -9.64 -4.79 -11.23
C PHE A 157 -10.95 -4.02 -11.03
N PRO A 158 -12.04 -4.38 -11.73
CA PRO A 158 -13.34 -3.69 -11.62
C PRO A 158 -14.02 -3.85 -10.26
N ASP A 159 -13.66 -4.89 -9.48
CA ASP A 159 -14.30 -5.25 -8.21
C ASP A 159 -13.60 -4.71 -6.96
N TYR A 160 -12.60 -3.84 -7.12
CA TYR A 160 -11.70 -3.43 -6.03
C TYR A 160 -12.37 -2.73 -4.83
N SER A 161 -13.62 -2.25 -4.95
CA SER A 161 -14.35 -1.52 -3.91
C SER A 161 -15.71 -2.13 -3.56
N ARG A 162 -15.93 -3.42 -3.85
CA ARG A 162 -17.25 -4.09 -3.73
C ARG A 162 -17.50 -4.80 -2.40
N THR A 163 -17.02 -4.25 -1.29
CA THR A 163 -17.13 -4.91 0.02
C THR A 163 -18.57 -5.11 0.51
N SER A 164 -19.49 -4.23 0.16
CA SER A 164 -20.92 -4.42 0.46
C SER A 164 -21.52 -5.69 -0.16
N ILE A 165 -20.97 -6.17 -1.28
CA ILE A 165 -21.39 -7.43 -1.92
C ILE A 165 -20.88 -8.63 -1.10
N PHE A 166 -19.62 -8.60 -0.68
CA PHE A 166 -19.04 -9.65 0.17
C PHE A 166 -19.73 -9.75 1.53
N LEU A 167 -20.01 -8.61 2.17
CA LEU A 167 -20.69 -8.60 3.48
C LEU A 167 -22.08 -9.20 3.44
N ARG A 168 -22.85 -8.99 2.36
CA ARG A 168 -24.18 -9.61 2.20
C ARG A 168 -24.13 -11.12 2.01
N LYS A 169 -23.00 -11.69 1.56
CA LYS A 169 -22.80 -13.14 1.45
C LYS A 169 -22.58 -13.77 2.82
N TYR A 170 -21.85 -13.10 3.72
CA TYR A 170 -21.38 -13.69 4.98
C TYR A 170 -22.10 -13.22 6.24
N LEU A 171 -22.75 -12.06 6.22
CA LEU A 171 -23.51 -11.54 7.36
C LEU A 171 -25.02 -11.65 7.13
N SER A 172 -25.78 -11.78 8.21
CA SER A 172 -27.23 -11.67 8.16
C SER A 172 -27.66 -10.26 7.76
N ALA A 173 -28.88 -10.11 7.22
CA ALA A 173 -29.40 -8.81 6.83
C ALA A 173 -29.51 -7.81 8.02
N GLU A 174 -29.67 -8.32 9.24
CA GLU A 174 -29.68 -7.53 10.46
C GLU A 174 -28.28 -7.07 10.84
N GLU A 175 -27.31 -7.99 10.87
CA GLU A 175 -25.90 -7.65 11.19
C GLU A 175 -25.30 -6.69 10.14
N PHE A 176 -25.68 -6.83 8.88
CA PHE A 176 -25.25 -5.92 7.81
C PHE A 176 -25.73 -4.48 8.02
N LYS A 177 -26.97 -4.28 8.53
CA LYS A 177 -27.51 -2.93 8.80
C LYS A 177 -26.75 -2.20 9.90
N LEU A 178 -26.18 -2.93 10.86
CA LEU A 178 -25.40 -2.36 11.95
C LEU A 178 -24.12 -1.67 11.48
N GLN A 179 -23.66 -1.92 10.24
CA GLN A 179 -22.47 -1.27 9.68
C GLN A 179 -22.54 0.26 9.76
N SER A 180 -23.73 0.86 9.55
CA SER A 180 -23.90 2.31 9.63
C SER A 180 -23.89 2.87 11.05
N GLU A 181 -24.09 2.03 12.06
CA GLU A 181 -24.20 2.44 13.46
C GLU A 181 -22.84 2.48 14.16
N TYR A 182 -21.90 1.63 13.73
CA TYR A 182 -20.58 1.52 14.34
C TYR A 182 -19.51 2.32 13.58
N LYS A 183 -18.78 3.18 14.29
CA LYS A 183 -17.61 3.90 13.74
C LYS A 183 -16.50 2.95 13.26
N ASN A 184 -16.28 1.85 13.98
CA ASN A 184 -15.31 0.81 13.62
C ASN A 184 -16.02 -0.54 13.59
N PHE A 185 -16.66 -0.83 12.45
CA PHE A 185 -17.39 -2.07 12.26
C PHE A 185 -16.48 -3.31 12.27
N ALA A 186 -15.22 -3.18 11.83
CA ALA A 186 -14.26 -4.28 11.90
C ALA A 186 -14.01 -4.72 13.35
N THR A 187 -13.75 -3.78 14.27
CA THR A 187 -13.61 -4.08 15.70
C THR A 187 -14.87 -4.72 16.28
N TYR A 188 -16.05 -4.25 15.87
CA TYR A 188 -17.32 -4.82 16.29
C TYR A 188 -17.45 -6.31 15.90
N LEU A 189 -17.04 -6.68 14.67
CA LEU A 189 -17.10 -8.06 14.21
C LEU A 189 -16.22 -9.02 15.03
N ILE A 190 -14.99 -8.60 15.40
CA ILE A 190 -14.14 -9.41 16.31
C ILE A 190 -14.81 -9.52 17.69
N SER A 191 -15.38 -8.43 18.21
CA SER A 191 -16.08 -8.45 19.51
C SER A 191 -17.27 -9.40 19.52
N LYS A 192 -18.02 -9.45 18.41
CA LYS A 192 -19.14 -10.37 18.25
C LYS A 192 -18.65 -11.83 18.21
N GLN A 193 -17.56 -12.12 17.51
CA GLN A 193 -16.93 -13.44 17.52
C GLN A 193 -16.48 -13.85 18.93
N ALA A 194 -15.89 -12.94 19.71
CA ALA A 194 -15.48 -13.22 21.09
C ALA A 194 -16.67 -13.60 21.99
N LYS A 195 -17.82 -12.92 21.83
CA LYS A 195 -19.05 -13.26 22.56
C LYS A 195 -19.56 -14.67 22.21
N GLU A 196 -19.48 -15.05 20.93
CA GLU A 196 -19.92 -16.37 20.46
C GLU A 196 -18.98 -17.48 20.94
N VAL A 197 -17.67 -17.25 20.92
CA VAL A 197 -16.67 -18.16 21.49
C VAL A 197 -16.92 -18.36 22.99
N ASN A 198 -17.25 -17.29 23.73
CA ASN A 198 -17.62 -17.40 25.14
C ASN A 198 -18.93 -18.16 25.35
N ALA A 199 -19.92 -17.99 24.44
CA ALA A 199 -21.15 -18.75 24.49
C ALA A 199 -20.90 -20.25 24.29
N LEU A 200 -20.04 -20.65 23.34
CA LEU A 200 -19.65 -22.06 23.17
C LEU A 200 -19.10 -22.67 24.46
N LYS A 201 -18.31 -21.89 25.22
CA LYS A 201 -17.79 -22.32 26.52
C LYS A 201 -18.88 -22.44 27.59
N ASN A 202 -19.80 -21.47 27.65
CA ASN A 202 -20.89 -21.49 28.61
C ASN A 202 -21.83 -22.69 28.38
N ASP A 203 -22.05 -23.03 27.12
CA ASP A 203 -22.85 -24.18 26.68
C ASP A 203 -22.10 -25.52 26.81
N GLN A 204 -20.88 -25.51 27.40
CA GLN A 204 -20.01 -26.67 27.60
C GLN A 204 -19.53 -27.39 26.32
N ILE A 205 -19.70 -26.79 25.15
CA ILE A 205 -19.22 -27.31 23.84
C ILE A 205 -17.69 -27.30 23.78
N ILE A 206 -17.07 -26.32 24.42
CA ILE A 206 -15.61 -26.19 24.49
C ILE A 206 -15.16 -25.96 25.94
N SER A 207 -13.98 -26.47 26.28
CA SER A 207 -13.35 -26.25 27.59
C SER A 207 -12.84 -24.81 27.76
N ASP A 208 -12.55 -24.42 29.00
CA ASP A 208 -11.91 -23.13 29.31
C ASP A 208 -10.55 -22.97 28.61
N PHE A 209 -9.80 -24.06 28.47
CA PHE A 209 -8.52 -24.04 27.75
C PHE A 209 -8.73 -23.76 26.26
N ASN A 210 -9.70 -24.42 25.63
CA ASN A 210 -10.05 -24.23 24.22
C ASN A 210 -10.53 -22.80 23.96
N GLN A 211 -11.38 -22.27 24.84
CA GLN A 211 -11.87 -20.89 24.80
C GLN A 211 -10.70 -19.90 24.85
N THR A 212 -9.72 -20.14 25.74
CA THR A 212 -8.53 -19.28 25.87
C THR A 212 -7.70 -19.27 24.58
N GLN A 213 -7.50 -20.42 23.94
CA GLN A 213 -6.76 -20.50 22.66
C GLN A 213 -7.46 -19.74 21.53
N LEU A 214 -8.79 -19.86 21.42
CA LEU A 214 -9.57 -19.11 20.44
C LEU A 214 -9.55 -17.60 20.74
N GLN A 215 -9.69 -17.21 22.01
CA GLN A 215 -9.63 -15.81 22.43
C GLN A 215 -8.27 -15.17 22.15
N ASN A 216 -7.17 -15.94 22.29
CA ASN A 216 -5.83 -15.46 21.96
C ASN A 216 -5.72 -15.12 20.46
N CYS A 217 -6.32 -15.91 19.56
CA CYS A 217 -6.37 -15.56 18.13
C CYS A 217 -7.17 -14.28 17.89
N LEU A 218 -8.31 -14.11 18.56
CA LEU A 218 -9.11 -12.88 18.46
C LEU A 218 -8.33 -11.65 18.95
N ASN A 219 -7.56 -11.79 20.03
CA ASN A 219 -6.69 -10.73 20.53
C ASN A 219 -5.59 -10.38 19.50
N GLN A 220 -4.98 -11.38 18.85
CA GLN A 220 -4.03 -11.15 17.77
C GLN A 220 -4.64 -10.37 16.61
N PHE A 221 -5.90 -10.63 16.24
CA PHE A 221 -6.57 -9.85 15.19
C PHE A 221 -6.75 -8.38 15.59
N TYR A 222 -7.04 -8.08 16.86
CA TYR A 222 -7.04 -6.69 17.34
C TYR A 222 -5.65 -6.06 17.26
N ASP A 223 -4.60 -6.79 17.63
CA ASP A 223 -3.22 -6.29 17.55
C ASP A 223 -2.82 -5.97 16.12
N TYR A 224 -3.10 -6.87 15.17
CA TYR A 224 -2.85 -6.64 13.74
C TYR A 224 -3.68 -5.48 13.20
N GLN A 225 -4.94 -5.38 13.59
CA GLN A 225 -5.81 -4.26 13.21
C GLN A 225 -5.23 -2.93 13.71
N GLY A 226 -4.87 -2.84 14.99
CA GLY A 226 -4.29 -1.63 15.59
C GLY A 226 -2.95 -1.24 14.96
N GLN A 227 -2.09 -2.22 14.66
CA GLN A 227 -0.82 -1.98 13.97
C GLN A 227 -1.02 -1.40 12.56
N ALA A 228 -1.94 -1.97 11.76
CA ALA A 228 -2.20 -1.44 10.41
C ALA A 228 -2.86 -0.05 10.46
N GLU A 229 -3.80 0.15 11.39
CA GLU A 229 -4.42 1.46 11.60
C GLU A 229 -3.37 2.51 11.98
N ARG A 230 -2.36 2.16 12.78
CA ARG A 230 -1.24 3.05 13.08
C ARG A 230 -0.46 3.42 11.82
N ILE A 231 -0.09 2.45 10.99
CA ILE A 231 0.62 2.70 9.72
C ILE A 231 -0.20 3.61 8.80
N LYS A 232 -1.52 3.42 8.76
CA LYS A 232 -2.44 4.20 7.92
C LYS A 232 -2.67 5.62 8.43
N LYS A 233 -2.86 5.80 9.75
CA LYS A 233 -3.18 7.10 10.36
C LYS A 233 -1.95 7.97 10.59
N PHE A 234 -0.81 7.37 10.91
CA PHE A 234 0.41 8.09 11.28
C PHE A 234 1.47 7.94 10.20
N PRO A 235 1.64 8.95 9.33
CA PRO A 235 2.73 8.96 8.38
C PRO A 235 4.07 9.27 9.04
N SER A 236 5.15 9.10 8.27
CA SER A 236 6.47 9.54 8.66
C SER A 236 6.43 11.06 8.90
N PRO A 237 7.24 11.60 9.84
CA PRO A 237 7.11 13.01 10.19
C PRO A 237 7.23 13.89 8.95
N ARG A 238 6.19 14.70 8.71
CA ARG A 238 6.00 15.40 7.42
C ARG A 238 7.11 16.39 7.08
N GLN A 239 7.83 16.85 8.10
CA GLN A 239 9.03 17.66 7.93
C GLN A 239 10.09 16.91 7.11
N PHE A 240 10.29 15.62 7.35
CA PHE A 240 11.25 14.81 6.57
C PHE A 240 10.78 14.64 5.12
N ALA A 241 9.52 14.21 4.92
CA ALA A 241 8.98 13.96 3.58
C ALA A 241 8.96 15.24 2.72
N SER A 242 8.51 16.37 3.30
CA SER A 242 8.40 17.64 2.57
C SER A 242 9.76 18.26 2.27
N THR A 243 10.72 18.14 3.21
CA THR A 243 12.07 18.65 3.00
C THR A 243 12.80 17.86 1.92
N ALA A 244 12.62 16.54 1.86
CA ALA A 244 13.16 15.69 0.78
C ALA A 244 12.73 16.22 -0.59
N PHE A 245 11.43 16.44 -0.74
CA PHE A 245 10.83 16.92 -1.97
C PHE A 245 11.39 18.28 -2.38
N VAL A 246 11.47 19.23 -1.44
CA VAL A 246 12.00 20.58 -1.70
C VAL A 246 13.47 20.51 -2.13
N PHE A 247 14.29 19.73 -1.44
CA PHE A 247 15.72 19.58 -1.78
C PHE A 247 15.92 18.92 -3.13
N ASN A 248 15.14 17.90 -3.47
CA ASN A 248 15.16 17.27 -4.78
C ASN A 248 14.79 18.28 -5.90
N VAL A 249 13.73 19.07 -5.70
CA VAL A 249 13.33 20.12 -6.65
C VAL A 249 14.45 21.15 -6.84
N ILE A 250 15.07 21.61 -5.75
CA ILE A 250 16.20 22.54 -5.83
C ILE A 250 17.34 21.90 -6.61
N LEU A 251 17.74 20.67 -6.28
CA LEU A 251 18.81 19.95 -6.98
C LEU A 251 18.55 19.87 -8.48
N ILE A 252 17.35 19.44 -8.89
CA ILE A 252 16.98 19.29 -10.30
C ILE A 252 17.01 20.63 -11.05
N ILE A 253 16.57 21.72 -10.41
CA ILE A 253 16.61 23.05 -11.02
C ILE A 253 18.05 23.53 -11.21
N LEU A 254 18.92 23.30 -10.21
CA LEU A 254 20.32 23.72 -10.25
C LEU A 254 21.20 22.82 -11.12
N LEU A 255 20.81 21.56 -11.35
CA LEU A 255 21.58 20.56 -12.07
C LEU A 255 22.10 21.03 -13.44
N PRO A 256 21.26 21.53 -14.38
CA PRO A 256 21.75 21.99 -15.68
C PRO A 256 22.62 23.24 -15.58
N LEU A 257 22.44 24.10 -14.56
CA LEU A 257 23.25 25.31 -14.38
C LEU A 257 24.71 25.00 -13.98
N GLY A 258 24.94 23.87 -13.30
CA GLY A 258 26.30 23.42 -12.98
C GLY A 258 26.90 22.51 -14.06
N LEU A 259 26.11 21.57 -14.60
CA LEU A 259 26.63 20.57 -15.54
C LEU A 259 26.98 21.15 -16.92
N VAL A 260 26.22 22.16 -17.39
CA VAL A 260 26.46 22.77 -18.72
C VAL A 260 27.89 23.32 -18.86
N ASN A 261 28.44 23.91 -17.80
CA ASN A 261 29.77 24.49 -17.82
C ASN A 261 30.89 23.45 -17.86
N GLU A 262 30.70 22.32 -17.16
CA GLU A 262 31.67 21.23 -17.20
C GLU A 262 31.75 20.59 -18.59
N PHE A 263 30.59 20.43 -19.24
CA PHE A 263 30.53 19.93 -20.60
C PHE A 263 31.01 20.95 -21.64
N ALA A 264 30.83 22.26 -21.41
CA ALA A 264 31.36 23.31 -22.29
C ALA A 264 32.88 23.27 -22.43
N LYS A 265 33.61 22.78 -21.41
CA LYS A 265 35.07 22.58 -21.47
C LYS A 265 35.50 21.57 -22.54
N LEU A 266 34.59 20.70 -23.00
CA LEU A 266 34.82 19.72 -24.07
C LEU A 266 34.62 20.32 -25.48
N GLY A 267 34.21 21.58 -25.57
CA GLY A 267 33.88 22.30 -26.80
C GLY A 267 32.38 22.49 -26.99
N ASP A 268 32.00 23.15 -28.10
CA ASP A 268 30.61 23.56 -28.37
C ASP A 268 29.63 22.38 -28.44
N TRP A 269 30.06 21.23 -28.95
CA TRP A 269 29.25 20.00 -28.98
C TRP A 269 28.96 19.45 -27.57
N GLY A 270 29.83 19.74 -26.60
CA GLY A 270 29.67 19.34 -25.22
C GLY A 270 28.44 19.99 -24.58
N ILE A 271 28.18 21.26 -24.85
CA ILE A 271 27.02 22.00 -24.32
C ILE A 271 25.71 21.28 -24.67
N TRP A 272 25.55 20.86 -25.93
CA TRP A 272 24.37 20.11 -26.36
C TRP A 272 24.29 18.70 -25.76
N THR A 273 25.46 18.07 -25.57
CA THR A 273 25.56 16.76 -24.92
C THR A 273 25.22 16.81 -23.43
N SER A 274 25.31 17.97 -22.78
CA SER A 274 24.92 18.13 -21.37
C SER A 274 23.42 17.87 -21.14
N ILE A 275 22.57 18.10 -22.14
CA ILE A 275 21.11 17.95 -22.06
C ILE A 275 20.72 16.51 -21.71
N PRO A 276 21.05 15.48 -22.51
CA PRO A 276 20.66 14.10 -22.18
C PRO A 276 21.23 13.63 -20.84
N PHE A 277 22.44 14.04 -20.45
CA PHE A 277 23.01 13.69 -19.15
C PHE A 277 22.27 14.33 -17.99
N CYS A 278 21.94 15.62 -18.06
CA CYS A 278 21.12 16.30 -17.04
C CYS A 278 19.74 15.66 -16.91
N VAL A 279 19.11 15.34 -18.05
CA VAL A 279 17.78 14.72 -18.07
C VAL A 279 17.83 13.36 -17.39
N VAL A 280 18.82 12.51 -17.70
CA VAL A 280 18.95 11.19 -17.08
C VAL A 280 19.18 11.30 -15.57
N ILE A 281 20.13 12.14 -15.13
CA ILE A 281 20.43 12.31 -13.71
C ILE A 281 19.21 12.87 -12.95
N GLY A 282 18.61 13.94 -13.45
CA GLY A 282 17.41 14.52 -12.84
C GLY A 282 16.24 13.54 -12.80
N TRP A 283 16.08 12.72 -13.85
CA TRP A 283 15.05 11.70 -13.87
C TRP A 283 15.28 10.59 -12.85
N ILE A 284 16.53 10.18 -12.61
CA ILE A 284 16.87 9.21 -11.55
C ILE A 284 16.41 9.73 -10.18
N TYR A 285 16.75 10.98 -9.83
CA TYR A 285 16.34 11.57 -8.55
C TYR A 285 14.81 11.72 -8.42
N ILE A 286 14.10 12.07 -9.49
CA ILE A 286 12.63 12.07 -9.50
C ILE A 286 12.09 10.66 -9.26
N VAL A 287 12.62 9.65 -9.95
CA VAL A 287 12.16 8.26 -9.79
C VAL A 287 12.39 7.80 -8.35
N MET A 288 13.56 8.07 -7.77
CA MET A 288 13.87 7.70 -6.39
C MET A 288 12.91 8.35 -5.39
N GLU A 289 12.62 9.64 -5.55
CA GLU A 289 11.68 10.37 -4.68
C GLU A 289 10.24 9.84 -4.81
N LEU A 290 9.77 9.60 -6.04
CA LEU A 290 8.44 9.04 -6.28
C LEU A 290 8.30 7.62 -5.71
N VAL A 291 9.31 6.77 -5.89
CA VAL A 291 9.26 5.40 -5.37
C VAL A 291 9.12 5.39 -3.85
N GLY A 292 9.89 6.22 -3.14
CA GLY A 292 9.76 6.34 -1.68
C GLY A 292 8.38 6.84 -1.25
N ASP A 293 7.91 7.89 -1.92
CA ASP A 293 6.64 8.55 -1.62
C ASP A 293 5.42 7.64 -1.86
N TYR A 294 5.40 6.88 -2.96
CA TYR A 294 4.34 5.89 -3.19
C TYR A 294 4.44 4.67 -2.28
N THR A 295 5.65 4.27 -1.88
CA THR A 295 5.86 3.14 -0.95
C THR A 295 5.46 3.49 0.48
N GLU A 296 5.41 4.78 0.84
CA GLU A 296 5.06 5.24 2.19
C GLU A 296 3.63 4.83 2.61
N ASN A 297 2.70 4.69 1.65
CA ASN A 297 1.33 4.24 1.90
C ASN A 297 1.12 2.81 1.35
N PRO A 298 1.28 1.76 2.17
CA PRO A 298 1.22 0.38 1.69
C PRO A 298 -0.21 -0.15 1.46
N PHE A 299 -1.24 0.70 1.62
CA PHE A 299 -2.65 0.33 1.55
C PHE A 299 -3.43 1.13 0.49
N GLY A 300 -2.77 1.89 -0.38
CA GLY A 300 -3.44 2.70 -1.41
C GLY A 300 -4.09 1.90 -2.54
N GLY A 301 -3.74 0.62 -2.67
CA GLY A 301 -4.16 -0.25 -3.76
C GLY A 301 -3.39 -0.04 -5.06
N LEU A 302 -2.16 0.44 -4.94
CA LEU A 302 -1.24 0.62 -6.05
C LEU A 302 -0.48 -0.68 -6.35
N MET A 303 0.23 -0.68 -7.47
CA MET A 303 1.05 -1.82 -7.88
C MET A 303 2.17 -2.17 -6.89
N PHE A 304 2.64 -1.22 -6.06
CA PHE A 304 3.70 -1.44 -5.07
C PHE A 304 3.17 -1.87 -3.70
N ASP A 305 1.86 -1.76 -3.50
CA ASP A 305 1.22 -1.94 -2.20
C ASP A 305 0.98 -3.42 -1.88
N VAL A 306 0.63 -3.67 -0.61
CA VAL A 306 0.22 -5.00 -0.16
C VAL A 306 -1.02 -5.44 -0.96
N PRO A 307 -1.03 -6.66 -1.53
CA PRO A 307 -2.14 -7.14 -2.35
C PRO A 307 -3.28 -7.65 -1.44
N MET A 308 -3.91 -6.72 -0.72
CA MET A 308 -4.89 -7.05 0.33
C MET A 308 -6.05 -7.86 -0.23
N LEU A 309 -6.52 -7.60 -1.46
CA LEU A 309 -7.66 -8.34 -2.02
C LEU A 309 -7.31 -9.81 -2.26
N SER A 310 -6.14 -10.08 -2.84
CA SER A 310 -5.64 -11.44 -3.03
C SER A 310 -5.45 -12.15 -1.70
N ILE A 311 -4.91 -11.47 -0.69
CA ILE A 311 -4.73 -12.06 0.65
C ILE A 311 -6.09 -12.39 1.28
N CYS A 312 -7.06 -11.47 1.24
CA CYS A 312 -8.42 -11.73 1.70
C CYS A 312 -9.04 -12.93 0.97
N ARG A 313 -8.90 -13.02 -0.36
CA ARG A 313 -9.43 -14.13 -1.16
C ARG A 313 -8.77 -15.46 -0.81
N THR A 314 -7.46 -15.49 -0.58
CA THR A 314 -6.76 -16.71 -0.15
C THR A 314 -7.28 -17.17 1.21
N ILE A 315 -7.41 -16.26 2.19
CA ILE A 315 -7.94 -16.62 3.50
C ILE A 315 -9.40 -17.07 3.39
N GLU A 316 -10.23 -16.40 2.59
CA GLU A 316 -11.62 -16.78 2.31
C GLU A 316 -11.73 -18.20 1.76
N ILE A 317 -10.93 -18.56 0.74
CA ILE A 317 -10.91 -19.93 0.18
C ILE A 317 -10.52 -20.95 1.24
N ASP A 318 -9.42 -20.70 1.97
CA ASP A 318 -8.94 -21.63 2.99
C ASP A 318 -10.00 -21.87 4.09
N LEU A 319 -10.69 -20.81 4.52
CA LEU A 319 -11.73 -20.89 5.54
C LEU A 319 -12.98 -21.62 5.03
N LEU A 320 -13.44 -21.31 3.82
CA LEU A 320 -14.60 -21.98 3.23
C LEU A 320 -14.35 -23.48 3.02
N GLN A 321 -13.12 -23.86 2.66
CA GLN A 321 -12.72 -25.26 2.57
C GLN A 321 -12.76 -25.96 3.95
N MET A 322 -12.32 -25.29 5.02
CA MET A 322 -12.43 -25.84 6.38
C MET A 322 -13.88 -25.95 6.87
N VAL A 323 -14.74 -25.02 6.44
CA VAL A 323 -16.19 -25.02 6.72
C VAL A 323 -16.93 -26.11 5.92
N GLY A 324 -16.34 -26.62 4.84
CA GLY A 324 -16.98 -27.58 3.93
C GLY A 324 -17.94 -26.95 2.92
N ASP A 325 -17.81 -25.66 2.61
CA ASP A 325 -18.59 -25.02 1.54
C ASP A 325 -18.07 -25.40 0.16
N GLU A 326 -18.98 -25.75 -0.76
CA GLU A 326 -18.66 -26.07 -2.15
C GLU A 326 -18.55 -24.83 -3.05
N ASP A 327 -19.22 -23.73 -2.69
CA ASP A 327 -19.18 -22.45 -3.43
C ASP A 327 -17.91 -21.65 -3.10
N LEU A 328 -16.77 -22.15 -3.59
CA LEU A 328 -15.47 -21.52 -3.43
C LEU A 328 -15.26 -20.43 -4.50
N PRO A 329 -14.90 -19.20 -4.09
CA PRO A 329 -14.60 -18.15 -5.04
C PRO A 329 -13.25 -18.41 -5.74
N GLU A 330 -13.10 -17.95 -6.98
CA GLU A 330 -11.83 -18.10 -7.71
C GLU A 330 -10.69 -17.31 -7.06
N ALA A 331 -9.47 -17.87 -7.10
CA ALA A 331 -8.28 -17.17 -6.65
C ALA A 331 -7.99 -15.92 -7.49
N ILE A 332 -7.51 -14.84 -6.86
CA ILE A 332 -7.12 -13.64 -7.60
C ILE A 332 -5.79 -13.89 -8.31
N ALA A 333 -5.84 -13.96 -9.64
CA ALA A 333 -4.64 -14.05 -10.46
C ALA A 333 -4.00 -12.67 -10.70
N SER A 334 -2.68 -12.67 -10.89
CA SER A 334 -1.92 -11.48 -11.29
C SER A 334 -2.36 -11.01 -12.68
N LYS A 335 -2.69 -9.72 -12.81
CA LYS A 335 -3.01 -9.09 -14.11
C LYS A 335 -1.87 -8.16 -14.50
N ASN A 336 -1.28 -8.37 -15.68
CA ASN A 336 -0.13 -7.60 -16.16
C ASN A 336 1.06 -7.57 -15.18
N GLY A 337 1.28 -8.66 -14.45
CA GLY A 337 2.36 -8.77 -13.48
C GLY A 337 2.10 -8.04 -12.16
N VAL A 338 0.85 -7.61 -11.90
CA VAL A 338 0.43 -6.96 -10.67
C VAL A 338 -0.68 -7.78 -10.01
N LEU A 339 -0.46 -8.11 -8.74
CA LEU A 339 -1.43 -8.68 -7.83
C LEU A 339 -2.00 -7.58 -6.93
N VAL A 340 -3.25 -7.68 -6.52
CA VAL A 340 -4.02 -6.61 -5.89
C VAL A 340 -4.70 -7.08 -4.62
#